data_AF-A0A4R2R8R8-F1
#
_entry.id   AF-A0A4R2R8R8-F1
#
_cell.length_a   1.000
_cell.length_b   1.000
_cell.length_c   1.000
_cell.angle_alpha   90.00
_cell.angle_beta   90.00
_cell.angle_gamma   90.00
#
_symmetry.space_group_name_H-M   'P 1'
#
loop_
_entity.id
_entity.type
_entity.pdbx_description
1 polymer ?
#
loop_
_entity_poly.entity_id
_entity_poly.type
_entity_poly.pdbx_seq_one_letter_code
_entity_poly.pdbx_strand_id
1 'polypeptide(L)' 'MGAALSLAHALGVSALITAELLSEIEAVMVRKLNEQMAERSTGITPI' A
#
# COMPACT_ATOMS: atom_id res chain seq x y z
N MET A 1 -0.07 4.62 10.67
CA MET A 1 0.97 3.59 10.83
C MET A 1 0.45 2.54 11.81
N GLY A 2 -0.08 1.41 11.34
CA GLY A 2 -0.70 0.40 12.21
C GLY A 2 -1.70 -0.50 11.52
N ALA A 3 -2.27 -0.07 10.39
CA ALA A 3 -3.15 -0.90 9.59
C ALA A 3 -2.44 -2.16 9.08
N ALA A 4 -1.20 -2.05 8.60
CA ALA A 4 -0.39 -3.20 8.18
C ALA A 4 -0.12 -4.19 9.33
N LEU A 5 0.19 -3.70 10.54
CA LEU A 5 0.42 -4.54 11.71
C LEU A 5 -0.88 -5.20 12.22
N SER A 6 -2.00 -4.48 12.17
CA SER A 6 -3.32 -5.01 12.52
C SER A 6 -3.78 -6.11 11.54
N LEU A 7 -3.56 -5.89 10.24
CA LEU A 7 -3.79 -6.89 9.20
C LEU A 7 -2.87 -8.10 9.37
N ALA A 8 -1.58 -7.87 9.64
CA ALA A 8 -0.63 -8.96 9.90
C ALA A 8 -1.08 -9.81 11.10
N HIS A 9 -1.50 -9.18 12.20
CA HIS A 9 -2.05 -9.87 13.36
C HIS A 9 -3.29 -10.71 13.00
N ALA A 10 -4.24 -10.14 12.24
CA ALA A 10 -5.44 -10.84 11.82
C ALA A 10 -5.15 -12.02 10.88
N LEU A 11 -4.09 -11.95 10.09
CA LEU A 11 -3.63 -13.00 9.18
C LEU A 11 -2.70 -14.03 9.85
N GLY A 12 -2.39 -13.86 11.14
CA GLY A 12 -1.43 -14.71 11.86
C GLY A 12 0.03 -14.52 11.43
N VAL A 13 0.34 -13.42 10.75
CA VAL A 13 1.69 -13.04 10.35
C VAL A 13 2.40 -12.39 11.53
N SER A 14 3.68 -12.72 11.73
CA SER A 14 4.50 -12.11 12.79
C SER A 14 4.53 -10.58 12.64
N ALA A 15 4.11 -9.90 13.70
CA ALA A 15 4.13 -8.44 13.77
C ALA A 15 5.57 -7.88 13.68
N LEU A 16 6.56 -8.63 14.15
CA LEU A 16 7.97 -8.22 14.14
C LEU A 16 8.51 -8.19 12.70
N ILE A 17 8.23 -9.24 11.92
CA ILE A 17 8.57 -9.33 10.49
C ILE A 17 7.84 -8.22 9.71
N THR A 18 6.57 -7.98 10.02
CA THR A 18 5.79 -6.92 9.37
C THR A 18 6.33 -5.53 9.70
N ALA A 19 6.82 -5.31 10.91
CA ALA A 19 7.43 -4.05 11.32
C ALA A 19 8.75 -3.79 10.59
N GLU A 20 9.59 -4.81 10.39
CA GLU A 20 10.82 -4.71 9.60
C GLU A 20 10.56 -4.37 8.13
N LEU A 21 9.48 -4.91 7.56
CA LEU A 21 9.09 -4.69 6.17
C LEU A 21 8.18 -3.46 5.97
N LEU A 22 7.89 -2.69 7.02
CA LEU A 22 6.90 -1.62 6.96
C LEU A 22 7.25 -0.55 5.93
N SER A 23 8.53 -0.20 5.81
CA SER A 23 9.00 0.78 4.81
C SER A 23 8.79 0.30 3.37
N GLU A 24 9.01 -0.98 3.09
CA GLU A 24 8.77 -1.57 1.77
C GLU A 24 7.28 -1.64 1.44
N ILE A 25 6.45 -1.97 2.44
CA ILE A 25 4.99 -1.96 2.32
C ILE A 25 4.49 -0.55 1.99
N GLU A 26 5.01 0.47 2.66
CA GLU A 26 4.69 1.88 2.37
C GLU A 26 5.13 2.28 0.95
N ALA A 27 6.32 1.88 0.52
CA ALA A 27 6.80 2.14 -0.84
C ALA A 27 5.88 1.52 -1.91
N VAL A 28 5.46 0.26 -1.72
CA VAL A 28 4.51 -0.40 -2.63
C VAL A 28 3.14 0.28 -2.59
N MET A 29 2.64 0.65 -1.41
CA MET A 29 1.38 1.37 -1.26
C MET A 29 1.40 2.70 -2.03
N VAL A 30 2.45 3.50 -1.90
CA VAL A 30 2.60 4.77 -2.64
C VAL A 30 2.65 4.53 -4.14
N ARG A 31 3.45 3.55 -4.60
CA ARG A 31 3.52 3.19 -6.02
C ARG A 31 2.16 2.80 -6.58
N LYS A 32 1.43 1.93 -5.88
CA LYS A 32 0.10 1.44 -6.28
C LYS A 32 -0.96 2.54 -6.26
N LEU A 33 -0.89 3.47 -5.31
CA LEU A 33 -1.78 4.63 -5.29
C LEU A 33 -1.51 5.56 -6.47
N ASN A 34 -0.23 5.82 -6.77
CA ASN A 34 0.16 6.66 -7.89
C ASN A 34 -0.22 6.02 -9.24
N GLU A 35 -0.03 4.71 -9.40
CA GLU A 35 -0.48 3.94 -10.57
C GLU A 35 -2.00 4.11 -10.78
N GLN A 36 -2.81 3.88 -9.74
CA GLN A 36 -4.27 4.04 -9.83
C GLN A 36 -4.70 5.49 -10.13
N MET A 37 -3.99 6.48 -9.60
CA MET A 37 -4.26 7.88 -9.93
C MET A 37 -3.94 8.16 -11.40
N ALA A 38 -2.81 7.68 -11.92
CA ALA A 38 -2.44 7.82 -13.32
C ALA A 38 -3.46 7.15 -14.25
N GLU A 39 -3.88 5.91 -13.94
CA GLU A 39 -4.93 5.20 -14.68
C GLU A 39 -6.25 5.98 -14.73
N ARG A 40 -6.65 6.59 -13.61
CA ARG A 40 -7.86 7.45 -13.54
C ARG A 40 -7.69 8.76 -14.30
N SER A 41 -6.50 9.33 -14.30
CA SER A 41 -6.18 10.60 -14.97
C SER A 41 -6.20 10.45 -16.49
N THR A 42 -5.78 9.29 -17.00
CA THR A 42 -5.84 8.95 -18.44
C THR A 42 -7.28 8.73 -18.96
N GLY A 43 -8.28 8.61 -18.08
CA GLY A 43 -9.70 8.56 -18.44
C GLY A 43 -10.36 9.93 -18.66
N ILE A 44 -9.64 11.04 -18.42
CA ILE A 44 -10.15 12.41 -18.59
C ILE A 44 -9.43 13.05 -19.78
N THR A 45 -9.75 12.63 -21.00
CA THR A 45 -9.49 13.45 -22.20
C THR A 45 -10.59 14.50 -22.32
N PRO A 46 -10.31 15.81 -22.11
CA PRO A 46 -11.12 16.84 -22.74
C PRO A 46 -10.77 16.83 -24.23
N ILE A 47 -11.81 16.67 -25.06
CA ILE A 47 -11.79 16.99 -26.49
C ILE A 47 -11.69 18.50 -26.71
#